data_AF-A0A956TFP5-F1
#
_entry.id   AF-A0A956TFP5-F1
#
_cell.length_a   1.000
_cell.length_b   1.000
_cell.length_c   1.000
_cell.angle_alpha   90.00
_cell.angle_beta   90.00
_cell.angle_gamma   90.00
#
_symmetry.space_group_name_H-M   'P 1'
#
loop_
_entity.id
_entity.type
_entity.pdbx_description
1 polymer ?
#
loop_
_entity_poly.entity_id
_entity_poly.type
_entity_poly.pdbx_seq_one_letter_code
_entity_poly.pdbx_strand_id
1 'polypeptide(L)'
;MQEALGPAREFCAESRQLYQNLAAGILRTDEVDELLRQCGLELDAQAGYLDDLERTVREQKTVSAGDIVGRLQASFNRLAELYSQVQEAETQEKIYSPFPALDHFIKAGINHLNNYLEAGELKQRLELAVGPVAELEGRVFRFEILYADEHKTAQARQALTALQAGLGAVAQYLDTNQRPALEDGLRLLGSSSTVLFGQLAEFDKQVVTRHSRYRYLDEFLRAVELYHQDPEKIPLGLVYATWNGVGQVVVYYQRQLEGVLRMSLFPELREQWEAAEVAWRELGELYNQVNSSLNPLPALEQIPKDRLEHAFEVLLAGADILFKRLEEEAARFRHAPHLEGLRELVGRAQKGELPDGQLRQALADYQERQQDLTQQLGRQAHDAVNQEMMALLGVHGAAFAEMERYFEDQDRAHFGAGWKMMEGTFERLLELGQQIERRVAPRGRAPKTVTCFRCSAANPTDRRICQACGAVLPVVPTGPESTVDITGMGVMGAAENALEEVLSAAESGNITRHELAERIDDLLERAGVARQGFEKKLIPLMGRSAELDAYLRFFAQSIGAYVQGLIQVRGFAEGQAVSHLMSGGSQAREAAENMVLMKQKIDEALAG
;
A
#
# COMPACT_ATOMS: atom_id res chain seq x y z
N MET A 1 7.79 -0.11 28.81
CA MET A 1 7.95 1.29 28.34
C MET A 1 9.42 1.67 28.19
N GLN A 2 10.26 1.57 29.23
CA GLN A 2 11.71 1.87 29.11
C GLN A 2 12.42 1.04 28.04
N GLU A 3 12.08 -0.25 27.92
CA GLU A 3 12.65 -1.15 26.90
C GLU A 3 12.24 -0.78 25.45
N ALA A 4 11.13 -0.08 25.25
CA ALA A 4 10.62 0.29 23.92
C ALA A 4 11.16 1.63 23.40
N LEU A 5 11.77 2.46 24.27
CA LEU A 5 12.29 3.79 23.89
C LEU A 5 13.55 3.71 23.02
N GLY A 6 14.42 2.72 23.27
CA GLY A 6 15.63 2.51 22.46
C GLY A 6 15.31 2.22 21.00
N PRO A 7 14.53 1.16 20.70
CA PRO A 7 14.09 0.86 19.34
C PRO A 7 13.31 2.01 18.66
N ALA A 8 12.48 2.73 19.41
CA ALA A 8 11.73 3.87 18.86
C ALA A 8 12.65 5.03 18.43
N ARG A 9 13.73 5.30 19.18
CA ARG A 9 14.74 6.30 18.80
C ARG A 9 15.53 5.87 17.57
N GLU A 10 15.95 4.61 17.52
CA GLU A 10 16.65 4.05 16.36
C GLU A 10 15.79 4.18 15.10
N PHE A 11 14.51 3.79 15.19
CA PHE A 11 13.55 3.94 14.10
C PHE A 11 13.39 5.40 13.62
N CYS A 12 13.28 6.37 14.54
CA CYS A 12 13.17 7.79 14.16
C CYS A 12 14.46 8.32 13.52
N ALA A 13 15.63 7.88 13.99
CA ALA A 13 16.91 8.26 13.42
C ALA A 13 17.10 7.68 12.00
N GLU A 14 16.76 6.40 11.80
CA GLU A 14 16.75 5.77 10.48
C GLU A 14 15.77 6.46 9.53
N SER A 15 14.56 6.77 10.00
CA SER A 15 13.55 7.50 9.23
C SER A 15 14.04 8.88 8.79
N ARG A 16 14.75 9.60 9.66
CA ARG A 16 15.37 10.91 9.35
C ARG A 16 16.44 10.76 8.26
N GLN A 17 17.26 9.71 8.33
CA GLN A 17 18.30 9.45 7.34
C GLN A 17 17.69 9.07 5.98
N LEU A 18 16.66 8.23 5.97
CA LEU A 18 15.92 7.86 4.74
C LEU A 18 15.24 9.09 4.11
N TYR A 19 14.62 9.94 4.93
CA TYR A 19 14.04 11.21 4.48
C TYR A 19 15.07 12.08 3.77
N GLN A 20 16.26 12.27 4.33
CA GLN A 20 17.32 13.06 3.71
C GLN A 20 17.74 12.50 2.34
N ASN A 21 17.85 11.17 2.23
CA ASN A 21 18.20 10.53 0.97
C ASN A 21 17.11 10.71 -0.09
N LEU A 22 15.85 10.55 0.30
CA LEU A 22 14.67 10.68 -0.56
C LEU A 22 14.45 12.12 -1.02
N ALA A 23 14.46 13.08 -0.10
CA ALA A 23 14.06 14.47 -0.33
C ALA A 23 14.91 15.20 -1.38
N ALA A 24 16.16 14.76 -1.62
CA ALA A 24 17.01 15.33 -2.65
C ALA A 24 16.96 14.57 -3.99
N GLY A 25 16.33 13.39 -4.02
CA GLY A 25 16.06 12.62 -5.24
C GLY A 25 14.71 12.93 -5.90
N ILE A 26 13.80 13.61 -5.20
CA ILE A 26 12.49 14.03 -5.73
C ILE A 26 12.61 15.38 -6.42
N LEU A 27 11.94 15.59 -7.55
CA LEU A 27 11.96 16.87 -8.26
C LEU A 27 11.22 17.94 -7.44
N ARG A 28 11.89 19.04 -7.12
CA ARG A 28 11.31 20.09 -6.28
C ARG A 28 10.39 21.00 -7.12
N THR A 29 9.13 21.06 -6.72
CA THR A 29 8.16 22.11 -7.05
C THR A 29 7.80 22.84 -5.75
N ASP A 30 7.16 24.01 -5.83
CA ASP A 30 6.73 24.74 -4.62
C ASP A 30 5.81 23.89 -3.72
N GLU A 31 4.99 23.03 -4.32
CA GLU A 31 4.10 22.10 -3.62
C GLU A 31 4.89 20.96 -2.94
N VAL A 32 5.79 20.30 -3.68
CA VAL A 32 6.63 19.21 -3.15
C VAL A 32 7.59 19.73 -2.07
N ASP A 33 8.13 20.94 -2.24
CA ASP A 33 9.01 21.56 -1.25
C ASP A 33 8.28 21.80 0.08
N GLU A 34 7.03 22.28 0.02
CA GLU A 34 6.18 22.44 1.18
C GLU A 34 5.83 21.10 1.84
N LEU A 35 5.50 20.06 1.05
CA LEU A 35 5.25 18.72 1.57
C LEU A 35 6.47 18.12 2.28
N LEU A 36 7.65 18.24 1.67
CA LEU A 36 8.91 17.77 2.26
C LEU A 36 9.23 18.58 3.52
N ARG A 37 9.05 19.90 3.51
CA ARG A 37 9.19 20.75 4.70
C ARG A 37 8.28 20.28 5.84
N GLN A 38 7.02 19.95 5.55
CA GLN A 38 6.08 19.41 6.54
C GLN A 38 6.52 18.02 7.05
N CYS A 39 7.01 17.14 6.18
CA CYS A 39 7.59 15.85 6.59
C CYS A 39 8.75 16.04 7.57
N GLY A 40 9.65 16.98 7.27
CA GLY A 40 10.77 17.34 8.13
C GLY A 40 10.32 17.82 9.51
N LEU A 41 9.28 18.66 9.57
CA LEU A 41 8.70 19.14 10.82
C LEU A 41 8.07 18.02 11.65
N GLU A 42 7.34 17.09 11.03
CA GLU A 42 6.75 15.95 11.76
C GLU A 42 7.84 15.01 12.29
N LEU A 43 8.90 14.75 11.51
CA LEU A 43 10.06 13.98 11.99
C LEU A 43 10.74 14.65 13.20
N ASP A 44 10.88 15.98 13.19
CA ASP A 44 11.41 16.73 14.34
C ASP A 44 10.46 16.68 15.54
N ALA A 45 9.15 16.73 15.30
CA ALA A 45 8.14 16.60 16.34
C ALA A 45 8.17 15.20 16.99
N GLN A 46 8.32 14.12 16.22
CA GLN A 46 8.45 12.76 16.74
C GLN A 46 9.67 12.61 17.65
N ALA A 47 10.82 13.14 17.24
CA ALA A 47 12.01 13.16 18.07
C ALA A 47 11.77 13.91 19.39
N GLY A 48 11.14 15.09 19.32
CA GLY A 48 10.77 15.87 20.51
C GLY A 48 9.78 15.14 21.43
N TYR A 49 8.78 14.45 20.89
CA TYR A 49 7.84 13.65 21.67
C TYR A 49 8.51 12.46 22.34
N LEU A 50 9.50 11.82 21.69
CA LEU A 50 10.28 10.75 22.31
C LEU A 50 11.15 11.28 23.47
N ASP A 51 11.77 12.46 23.32
CA ASP A 51 12.51 13.12 24.40
C ASP A 51 11.60 13.43 25.60
N ASP A 52 10.40 13.96 25.33
CA ASP A 52 9.40 14.24 26.35
C ASP A 52 8.89 12.97 27.03
N LEU A 53 8.69 11.90 26.26
CA LEU A 53 8.26 10.60 26.78
C LEU A 53 9.33 10.01 27.70
N GLU A 54 10.60 10.04 27.29
CA GLU A 54 11.71 9.54 28.09
C GLU A 54 11.86 10.30 29.41
N ARG A 55 11.74 11.64 29.37
CA ARG A 55 11.71 12.47 30.58
C ARG A 55 10.55 12.10 31.50
N THR A 56 9.36 11.95 30.94
CA THR A 56 8.14 11.61 31.71
C THR A 56 8.20 10.22 32.34
N VAL A 57 8.77 9.25 31.63
CA VAL A 57 9.02 7.89 32.14
C VAL A 57 10.08 7.88 33.23
N ARG A 58 11.16 8.66 33.11
CA ARG A 58 12.16 8.83 34.18
C ARG A 58 11.56 9.48 35.43
N GLU A 59 10.63 10.41 35.25
CA GLU A 59 9.93 11.13 36.33
C GLU A 59 8.71 10.37 36.90
N GLN A 60 8.39 9.17 36.41
CA GLN A 60 7.26 8.33 36.84
C GLN A 60 5.86 9.00 36.75
N LYS A 61 5.65 9.92 35.80
CA LYS A 61 4.38 10.64 35.62
C LYS A 61 3.50 9.95 34.56
N THR A 62 2.76 8.92 34.96
CA THR A 62 1.98 8.04 34.06
C THR A 62 0.88 8.72 33.24
N VAL A 63 0.15 9.70 33.79
CA VAL A 63 -0.92 10.41 33.07
C VAL A 63 -0.37 11.23 31.89
N SER A 64 0.80 11.86 32.07
CA SER A 64 1.45 12.65 31.02
C SER A 64 2.06 11.78 29.92
N ALA A 65 2.31 10.49 30.17
CA ALA A 65 2.89 9.59 29.18
C ALA A 65 1.86 9.18 28.10
N GLY A 66 0.59 8.99 28.47
CA GLY A 66 -0.48 8.66 27.52
C GLY A 66 -0.71 9.76 26.48
N ASP A 67 -0.77 11.02 26.93
CA ASP A 67 -0.92 12.18 26.04
C ASP A 67 0.24 12.32 25.05
N ILE A 68 1.48 12.04 25.49
CA ILE A 68 2.67 12.10 24.64
C ILE A 68 2.64 10.96 23.61
N VAL A 69 2.25 9.75 24.00
CA VAL A 69 2.08 8.62 23.08
C VAL A 69 1.00 8.93 22.05
N GLY A 70 -0.13 9.52 22.45
CA GLY A 70 -1.17 9.95 21.52
C GLY A 70 -0.68 10.99 20.51
N ARG A 71 0.13 11.96 20.93
CA ARG A 71 0.75 12.96 20.03
C ARG A 71 1.77 12.33 19.08
N LEU A 72 2.57 11.38 19.58
CA LEU A 72 3.52 10.62 18.77
C LEU A 72 2.80 9.81 17.69
N GLN A 73 1.72 9.10 18.05
CA GLN A 73 0.90 8.35 17.09
C GLN A 73 0.24 9.26 16.06
N ALA A 74 -0.32 10.40 16.48
CA ALA A 74 -0.88 11.39 15.56
C ALA A 74 0.17 11.95 14.59
N SER A 75 1.40 12.17 15.05
CA SER A 75 2.51 12.61 14.20
C SER A 75 2.95 11.54 13.21
N PHE A 76 2.96 10.26 13.62
CA PHE A 76 3.19 9.15 12.69
C PHE A 76 2.14 9.09 11.59
N ASN A 77 0.85 9.22 11.93
CA ASN A 77 -0.22 9.20 10.94
C ASN A 77 -0.11 10.38 9.96
N ARG A 78 0.20 11.59 10.45
CA ARG A 78 0.43 12.76 9.59
C ARG A 78 1.64 12.57 8.67
N LEU A 79 2.75 12.04 9.20
CA LEU A 79 3.93 11.77 8.40
C LEU A 79 3.64 10.73 7.29
N ALA A 80 2.85 9.70 7.58
CA ALA A 80 2.43 8.72 6.59
C ALA A 80 1.57 9.35 5.48
N GLU A 81 0.62 10.22 5.84
CA GLU A 81 -0.20 10.96 4.86
C GLU A 81 0.66 11.86 3.97
N LEU A 82 1.62 12.59 4.57
CA LEU A 82 2.54 13.44 3.83
C LEU A 82 3.44 12.63 2.88
N TYR A 83 3.95 11.47 3.31
CA TYR A 83 4.71 10.59 2.42
C TYR A 83 3.85 10.05 1.27
N SER A 84 2.58 9.74 1.51
CA SER A 84 1.65 9.35 0.45
C SER A 84 1.47 10.47 -0.59
N GLN A 85 1.34 11.72 -0.15
CA GLN A 85 1.23 12.88 -1.04
C GLN A 85 2.53 13.13 -1.82
N VAL A 86 3.69 12.99 -1.16
CA VAL A 86 5.01 13.05 -1.81
C VAL A 86 5.13 11.95 -2.86
N GLN A 87 4.70 10.72 -2.55
CA GLN A 87 4.74 9.60 -3.48
C GLN A 87 3.80 9.81 -4.68
N GLU A 88 2.59 10.33 -4.45
CA GLU A 88 1.67 10.67 -5.53
C GLU A 88 2.29 11.72 -6.47
N ALA A 89 2.89 12.77 -5.91
CA ALA A 89 3.62 13.77 -6.68
C ALA A 89 4.78 13.13 -7.48
N GLU A 90 5.57 12.26 -6.85
CA GLU A 90 6.69 11.55 -7.49
C GLU A 90 6.21 10.65 -8.65
N THR A 91 5.08 9.97 -8.53
CA THR A 91 4.55 9.11 -9.60
C THR A 91 4.11 9.89 -10.84
N GLN A 92 3.79 11.18 -10.70
CA GLN A 92 3.46 12.07 -11.81
C GLN A 92 4.71 12.68 -12.45
N GLU A 93 5.90 12.52 -11.83
CA GLU A 93 7.14 13.08 -12.34
C GLU A 93 7.64 12.38 -13.60
N LYS A 94 8.40 13.14 -14.39
CA LYS A 94 9.12 12.60 -15.52
C LYS A 94 10.29 11.74 -15.04
N ILE A 95 10.36 10.51 -15.56
CA ILE A 95 11.54 9.65 -15.48
C ILE A 95 12.55 10.13 -16.54
N TYR A 96 13.74 10.55 -16.10
CA TYR A 96 14.84 11.03 -16.95
C TYR A 96 15.81 9.92 -17.33
N SER A 97 15.88 8.85 -16.56
CA SER A 97 16.72 7.67 -16.83
C SER A 97 16.00 6.38 -16.43
N PRO A 98 16.12 5.31 -17.23
CA PRO A 98 15.62 3.99 -16.84
C PRO A 98 16.43 3.32 -15.72
N PHE A 99 17.60 3.88 -15.37
CA PHE A 99 18.40 3.42 -14.23
C PHE A 99 18.14 4.31 -13.01
N PRO A 100 17.56 3.78 -11.91
CA PRO A 100 17.14 4.58 -10.76
C PRO A 100 18.23 5.47 -10.15
N ALA A 101 19.46 4.94 -10.01
CA ALA A 101 20.57 5.71 -9.47
C ALA A 101 20.94 6.93 -10.34
N LEU A 102 20.88 6.78 -11.67
CA LEU A 102 21.12 7.88 -12.59
C LEU A 102 19.92 8.84 -12.65
N ASP A 103 18.70 8.34 -12.53
CA ASP A 103 17.49 9.16 -12.48
C ASP A 103 17.49 10.09 -11.26
N HIS A 104 17.74 9.52 -10.07
CA HIS A 104 17.88 10.28 -8.83
C HIS A 104 19.00 11.32 -8.92
N PHE A 105 20.13 10.97 -9.55
CA PHE A 105 21.22 11.91 -9.75
C PHE A 105 20.83 13.05 -10.71
N ILE A 106 20.11 12.74 -11.79
CA ILE A 106 19.64 13.75 -12.74
C ILE A 106 18.66 14.72 -12.07
N LYS A 107 17.69 14.19 -11.30
CA LYS A 107 16.73 15.00 -10.52
C LYS A 107 17.45 15.89 -9.51
N ALA A 108 18.44 15.38 -8.79
CA ALA A 108 19.27 16.18 -7.90
C ALA A 108 20.01 17.32 -8.63
N GLY A 109 20.54 17.05 -9.83
CA GLY A 109 21.14 18.08 -10.69
C GLY A 109 20.15 19.16 -11.13
N ILE A 110 18.91 18.79 -11.46
CA ILE A 110 17.84 19.74 -11.81
C ILE A 110 17.46 20.58 -10.58
N ASN A 111 17.32 19.96 -9.42
CA ASN A 111 17.07 20.67 -8.15
C ASN A 111 18.18 21.69 -7.86
N HIS A 112 19.44 21.32 -8.11
CA HIS A 112 20.56 22.24 -7.97
C HIS A 112 20.47 23.42 -8.95
N LEU A 113 20.14 23.18 -10.24
CA LEU A 113 19.93 24.24 -11.23
C LEU A 113 18.80 25.22 -10.86
N ASN A 114 17.83 24.74 -10.07
CA ASN A 114 16.69 25.48 -9.55
C ASN A 114 16.92 26.08 -8.15
N ASN A 115 18.12 25.93 -7.58
CA ASN A 115 18.52 26.41 -6.25
C ASN A 115 17.82 25.72 -5.05
N TYR A 116 17.32 24.51 -5.22
CA TYR A 116 16.76 23.69 -4.13
C TYR A 116 17.79 22.72 -3.50
N LEU A 117 18.99 22.61 -4.09
CA LEU A 117 20.05 21.72 -3.63
C LEU A 117 21.39 22.44 -3.62
N GLU A 118 22.23 22.19 -2.61
CA GLU A 118 23.57 22.75 -2.50
C GLU A 118 24.59 21.99 -3.36
N ALA A 119 25.63 22.67 -3.84
CA ALA A 119 26.66 22.07 -4.68
C ALA A 119 27.43 20.94 -3.97
N GLY A 120 27.60 21.04 -2.65
CA GLY A 120 28.25 20.00 -1.83
C GLY A 120 27.49 18.68 -1.83
N GLU A 121 26.16 18.73 -1.84
CA GLU A 121 25.33 17.53 -1.89
C GLU A 121 25.32 16.92 -3.31
N LEU A 122 25.28 17.76 -4.35
CA LEU A 122 25.43 17.29 -5.73
C LEU A 122 26.75 16.55 -5.94
N LYS A 123 27.85 17.02 -5.31
CA LYS A 123 29.16 16.35 -5.36
C LYS A 123 29.13 14.96 -4.73
N GLN A 124 28.56 14.81 -3.54
CA GLN A 124 28.43 13.50 -2.88
C GLN A 124 27.62 12.52 -3.75
N ARG A 125 26.54 13.01 -4.36
CA ARG A 125 25.69 12.19 -5.23
C ARG A 125 26.38 11.81 -6.55
N LEU A 126 27.27 12.65 -7.08
CA LEU A 126 28.07 12.31 -8.25
C LEU A 126 28.95 11.08 -7.98
N GLU A 127 29.59 11.01 -6.80
CA GLU A 127 30.42 9.85 -6.41
C GLU A 127 29.59 8.55 -6.37
N LEU A 128 28.34 8.63 -5.93
CA LEU A 128 27.41 7.50 -5.94
C LEU A 128 26.94 7.11 -7.35
N ALA A 129 26.89 8.05 -8.30
CA ALA A 129 26.49 7.78 -9.69
C ALA A 129 27.60 7.14 -10.54
N VAL A 130 28.87 7.27 -10.14
CA VAL A 130 30.02 6.66 -10.86
C VAL A 130 29.96 5.14 -10.84
N GLY A 131 29.64 4.53 -9.68
CA GLY A 131 29.57 3.08 -9.52
C GLY A 131 28.60 2.40 -10.51
N PRO A 132 27.35 2.84 -10.61
CA PRO A 132 26.39 2.34 -11.59
C PRO A 132 26.86 2.44 -13.05
N VAL A 133 27.54 3.52 -13.44
CA VAL A 133 28.07 3.64 -14.82
C VAL A 133 29.20 2.62 -15.07
N ALA A 134 30.08 2.40 -14.09
CA ALA A 134 31.11 1.37 -14.18
C ALA A 134 30.50 -0.05 -14.27
N GLU A 135 29.39 -0.31 -13.59
CA GLU A 135 28.65 -1.58 -13.71
C GLU A 135 28.09 -1.77 -15.13
N LEU A 136 27.50 -0.71 -15.71
CA LEU A 136 27.00 -0.73 -17.08
C LEU A 136 28.13 -0.97 -18.11
N GLU A 137 29.30 -0.36 -17.89
CA GLU A 137 30.50 -0.62 -18.68
C GLU A 137 30.92 -2.10 -18.60
N GLY A 138 30.97 -2.67 -17.40
CA GLY A 138 31.25 -4.08 -17.18
C GLY A 138 30.27 -5.01 -17.90
N ARG A 139 28.98 -4.64 -17.96
CA ARG A 139 27.96 -5.42 -18.69
C ARG A 139 28.17 -5.42 -20.19
N VAL A 140 28.49 -4.26 -20.78
CA VAL A 140 28.78 -4.17 -22.23
C VAL A 140 30.06 -4.91 -22.57
N PHE A 141 31.12 -4.72 -21.77
CA PHE A 141 32.39 -5.45 -21.93
C PHE A 141 32.19 -6.96 -21.86
N ARG A 142 31.45 -7.45 -20.84
CA ARG A 142 31.11 -8.87 -20.71
C ARG A 142 30.41 -9.40 -21.94
N PHE A 143 29.42 -8.69 -22.47
CA PHE A 143 28.68 -9.13 -23.65
C PHE A 143 29.58 -9.23 -24.88
N GLU A 144 30.42 -8.22 -25.11
CA GLU A 144 31.34 -8.20 -26.24
C GLU A 144 32.30 -9.40 -26.24
N ILE A 145 32.85 -9.72 -25.07
CA ILE A 145 33.81 -10.81 -24.92
C ILE A 145 33.14 -12.18 -25.06
N LEU A 146 31.98 -12.39 -24.43
CA LEU A 146 31.33 -13.71 -24.40
C LEU A 146 30.57 -14.06 -25.68
N TYR A 147 30.18 -13.06 -26.48
CA TYR A 147 29.37 -13.23 -27.68
C TYR A 147 30.08 -12.76 -28.97
N ALA A 148 31.28 -12.19 -28.86
CA ALA A 148 32.20 -11.89 -29.97
C ALA A 148 31.58 -11.08 -31.13
N ASP A 149 30.77 -10.07 -30.82
CA ASP A 149 30.07 -9.27 -31.83
C ASP A 149 30.25 -7.76 -31.57
N GLU A 150 31.41 -7.24 -31.99
CA GLU A 150 31.78 -5.82 -31.85
C GLU A 150 30.82 -4.87 -32.58
N HIS A 151 30.24 -5.32 -33.70
CA HIS A 151 29.30 -4.49 -34.46
C HIS A 151 27.98 -4.28 -33.70
N LYS A 152 27.56 -5.26 -32.90
CA LYS A 152 26.38 -5.13 -32.04
C LYS A 152 26.62 -4.25 -30.82
N THR A 153 27.86 -4.15 -30.32
CA THR A 153 28.15 -3.34 -29.12
C THR A 153 28.53 -1.89 -29.44
N ALA A 154 28.76 -1.53 -30.70
CA ALA A 154 29.18 -0.18 -31.11
C ALA A 154 28.26 0.93 -30.59
N GLN A 155 26.93 0.76 -30.69
CA GLN A 155 25.97 1.76 -30.21
C GLN A 155 25.96 1.84 -28.66
N ALA A 156 26.12 0.70 -27.98
CA ALA A 156 26.23 0.66 -26.52
C ALA A 156 27.52 1.33 -26.03
N ARG A 157 28.65 1.11 -26.73
CA ARG A 157 29.93 1.80 -26.46
C ARG A 157 29.82 3.30 -26.64
N GLN A 158 29.18 3.76 -27.71
CA GLN A 158 28.93 5.19 -27.92
C GLN A 158 28.09 5.78 -26.79
N ALA A 159 27.05 5.08 -26.36
CA ALA A 159 26.22 5.50 -25.23
C ALA A 159 27.01 5.54 -23.91
N LEU A 160 27.90 4.56 -23.65
CA LEU A 160 28.78 4.56 -22.49
C LEU A 160 29.77 5.73 -22.51
N THR A 161 30.41 6.01 -23.65
CA THR A 161 31.29 7.18 -23.78
C THR A 161 30.53 8.48 -23.50
N ALA A 162 29.28 8.59 -23.96
CA ALA A 162 28.44 9.75 -23.69
C ALA A 162 28.01 9.84 -22.21
N LEU A 163 27.74 8.71 -21.53
CA LEU A 163 27.52 8.68 -20.07
C LEU A 163 28.76 9.15 -19.29
N GLN A 164 29.94 8.63 -19.64
CA GLN A 164 31.21 9.04 -19.05
C GLN A 164 31.50 10.53 -19.29
N ALA A 165 31.24 11.03 -20.50
CA ALA A 165 31.32 12.45 -20.81
C ALA A 165 30.31 13.29 -19.99
N GLY A 166 29.11 12.76 -19.77
CA GLY A 166 28.09 13.39 -18.91
C GLY A 166 28.57 13.53 -17.46
N LEU A 167 29.11 12.45 -16.86
CA LEU A 167 29.73 12.52 -15.52
C LEU A 167 30.90 13.52 -15.49
N GLY A 168 31.74 13.52 -16.53
CA GLY A 168 32.86 14.46 -16.66
C GLY A 168 32.42 15.92 -16.75
N ALA A 169 31.33 16.21 -17.48
CA ALA A 169 30.77 17.55 -17.59
C ALA A 169 30.19 18.05 -16.25
N VAL A 170 29.56 17.17 -15.47
CA VAL A 170 29.11 17.52 -14.11
C VAL A 170 30.30 17.73 -13.16
N ALA A 171 31.35 16.92 -13.26
CA ALA A 171 32.58 17.14 -12.50
C ALA A 171 33.22 18.50 -12.85
N GLN A 172 33.30 18.84 -14.15
CA GLN A 172 33.76 20.15 -14.60
C GLN A 172 32.89 21.28 -14.05
N TYR A 173 31.58 21.11 -13.99
CA TYR A 173 30.69 22.08 -13.36
C TYR A 173 31.05 22.31 -11.89
N LEU A 174 31.26 21.24 -11.11
CA LEU A 174 31.60 21.35 -9.69
C LEU A 174 32.94 22.09 -9.46
N ASP A 175 33.85 22.04 -10.42
CA ASP A 175 35.13 22.75 -10.36
C ASP A 175 35.07 24.21 -10.88
N THR A 176 34.22 24.47 -11.88
CA THR A 176 34.23 25.76 -12.63
C THR A 176 32.98 26.63 -12.41
N ASN A 177 31.93 26.07 -11.82
CA ASN A 177 30.60 26.65 -11.65
C ASN A 177 29.94 27.12 -12.97
N GLN A 178 30.32 26.53 -14.11
CA GLN A 178 29.77 26.87 -15.42
C GLN A 178 28.45 26.13 -15.67
N ARG A 179 27.32 26.80 -15.40
CA ARG A 179 25.96 26.24 -15.58
C ARG A 179 25.75 25.41 -16.87
N PRO A 180 26.23 25.81 -18.06
CA PRO A 180 26.06 24.99 -19.27
C PRO A 180 26.67 23.59 -19.17
N ALA A 181 27.78 23.42 -18.44
CA ALA A 181 28.41 22.11 -18.24
C ALA A 181 27.51 21.16 -17.43
N LEU A 182 26.76 21.69 -16.45
CA LEU A 182 25.78 20.89 -15.72
C LEU A 182 24.59 20.52 -16.61
N GLU A 183 24.03 21.46 -17.35
CA GLU A 183 22.90 21.22 -18.25
C GLU A 183 23.24 20.17 -19.34
N ASP A 184 24.42 20.30 -19.96
CA ASP A 184 24.92 19.34 -20.94
C ASP A 184 25.20 17.97 -20.29
N GLY A 185 25.79 17.96 -19.09
CA GLY A 185 26.06 16.73 -18.33
C GLY A 185 24.78 15.94 -18.03
N LEU A 186 23.75 16.59 -17.48
CA LEU A 186 22.47 15.96 -17.17
C LEU A 186 21.77 15.45 -18.44
N ARG A 187 21.82 16.21 -19.53
CA ARG A 187 21.26 15.80 -20.83
C ARG A 187 21.95 14.56 -21.39
N LEU A 188 23.29 14.52 -21.35
CA LEU A 188 24.07 13.36 -21.79
C LEU A 188 23.74 12.12 -20.95
N LEU A 189 23.63 12.27 -19.63
CA LEU A 189 23.27 11.19 -18.73
C LEU A 189 21.88 10.61 -19.03
N GLY A 190 20.84 11.45 -19.17
CA GLY A 190 19.48 10.97 -19.45
C GLY A 190 19.31 10.37 -20.85
N SER A 191 19.84 11.04 -21.88
CA SER A 191 19.70 10.55 -23.26
C SER A 191 20.49 9.26 -23.50
N SER A 192 21.71 9.18 -23.01
CA SER A 192 22.59 8.03 -23.26
C SER A 192 22.21 6.82 -22.41
N SER A 193 21.70 7.03 -21.19
CA SER A 193 21.16 5.93 -20.37
C SER A 193 19.95 5.26 -21.03
N THR A 194 19.06 6.05 -21.64
CA THR A 194 17.91 5.53 -22.39
C THR A 194 18.34 4.68 -23.58
N VAL A 195 19.31 5.17 -24.37
CA VAL A 195 19.89 4.40 -25.49
C VAL A 195 20.52 3.11 -24.99
N LEU A 196 21.35 3.20 -23.95
CA LEU A 196 22.05 2.04 -23.40
C LEU A 196 21.09 0.99 -22.84
N PHE A 197 20.03 1.40 -22.15
CA PHE A 197 19.00 0.49 -21.67
C PHE A 197 18.34 -0.29 -22.81
N GLY A 198 18.00 0.40 -23.91
CA GLY A 198 17.47 -0.25 -25.11
C GLY A 198 18.45 -1.26 -25.73
N GLN A 199 19.75 -0.92 -25.77
CA GLN A 199 20.79 -1.83 -26.27
C GLN A 199 20.99 -3.06 -25.37
N LEU A 200 20.99 -2.87 -24.05
CA LEU A 200 21.11 -3.98 -23.10
C LEU A 200 19.91 -4.94 -23.20
N ALA A 201 18.70 -4.42 -23.39
CA ALA A 201 17.53 -5.26 -23.65
C ALA A 201 17.64 -6.03 -24.98
N GLU A 202 18.28 -5.43 -25.98
CA GLU A 202 18.50 -6.08 -27.27
C GLU A 202 19.60 -7.16 -27.20
N PHE A 203 20.66 -6.92 -26.42
CA PHE A 203 21.66 -7.94 -26.09
C PHE A 203 20.98 -9.17 -25.51
N ASP A 204 20.08 -8.97 -24.54
CA ASP A 204 19.38 -10.05 -23.85
C ASP A 204 18.55 -10.93 -24.81
N LYS A 205 17.98 -10.37 -25.88
CA LYS A 205 17.23 -11.13 -26.90
C LYS A 205 18.11 -11.92 -27.86
N GLN A 206 19.33 -11.44 -28.08
CA GLN A 206 20.26 -12.00 -29.07
C GLN A 206 21.19 -13.07 -28.47
N VAL A 207 21.17 -13.23 -27.15
CA VAL A 207 21.87 -14.32 -26.46
C VAL A 207 21.29 -15.66 -26.90
N VAL A 208 22.09 -16.44 -27.61
CA VAL A 208 21.84 -17.85 -27.88
C VAL A 208 22.71 -18.66 -26.93
N THR A 209 22.12 -19.44 -26.03
CA THR A 209 22.84 -20.30 -25.09
C THR A 209 23.56 -21.45 -25.79
N ARG A 210 24.76 -21.83 -25.34
CA ARG A 210 25.58 -22.89 -25.98
C ARG A 210 25.81 -24.09 -25.07
N HIS A 211 26.22 -23.81 -23.85
CA HIS A 211 26.53 -24.78 -22.82
C HIS A 211 25.30 -25.02 -21.96
N SER A 212 24.64 -23.99 -21.42
CA SER A 212 23.53 -24.16 -20.47
C SER A 212 22.25 -23.47 -20.89
N ARG A 213 21.08 -24.06 -20.58
CA ARG A 213 19.78 -23.38 -20.76
C ARG A 213 19.61 -22.15 -19.86
N TYR A 214 20.39 -22.05 -18.79
CA TYR A 214 20.38 -20.91 -17.88
C TYR A 214 21.48 -19.93 -18.26
N ARG A 215 21.10 -18.72 -18.64
CA ARG A 215 22.02 -17.71 -19.18
C ARG A 215 23.21 -17.41 -18.26
N TYR A 216 22.99 -17.19 -16.97
CA TYR A 216 24.06 -16.86 -16.02
C TYR A 216 25.08 -18.01 -15.91
N LEU A 217 24.62 -19.26 -16.00
CA LEU A 217 25.48 -20.44 -16.00
C LEU A 217 26.19 -20.60 -17.35
N ASP A 218 25.49 -20.34 -18.46
CA ASP A 218 26.08 -20.34 -19.81
C ASP A 218 27.21 -19.31 -19.94
N GLU A 219 27.00 -18.10 -19.45
CA GLU A 219 28.00 -17.02 -19.46
C GLU A 219 29.26 -17.39 -18.67
N PHE A 220 29.10 -18.03 -17.50
CA PHE A 220 30.22 -18.55 -16.73
C PHE A 220 30.97 -19.66 -17.48
N LEU A 221 30.26 -20.65 -18.03
CA LEU A 221 30.86 -21.76 -18.78
C LEU A 221 31.60 -21.27 -20.03
N ARG A 222 31.07 -20.27 -20.73
CA ARG A 222 31.77 -19.58 -21.83
C ARG A 222 33.02 -18.86 -21.36
N ALA A 223 32.94 -18.13 -20.25
CA ALA A 223 34.10 -17.42 -19.71
C ALA A 223 35.23 -18.40 -19.38
N VAL A 224 34.91 -19.55 -18.80
CA VAL A 224 35.89 -20.63 -18.54
C VAL A 224 36.46 -21.20 -19.84
N GLU A 225 35.61 -21.52 -20.83
CA GLU A 225 36.05 -22.03 -22.13
C GLU A 225 37.01 -21.04 -22.82
N LEU A 226 36.63 -19.77 -22.90
CA LEU A 226 37.43 -18.72 -23.55
C LEU A 226 38.72 -18.44 -22.78
N TYR A 227 38.69 -18.45 -21.45
CA TYR A 227 39.89 -18.27 -20.63
C TYR A 227 40.93 -19.37 -20.88
N HIS A 228 40.51 -20.63 -20.96
CA HIS A 228 41.42 -21.74 -21.27
C HIS A 228 41.94 -21.71 -22.70
N GLN A 229 41.19 -21.11 -23.64
CA GLN A 229 41.63 -20.92 -25.03
C GLN A 229 42.66 -19.78 -25.18
N ASP A 230 42.44 -18.65 -24.52
CA ASP A 230 43.29 -17.46 -24.62
C ASP A 230 43.31 -16.66 -23.28
N PRO A 231 44.18 -17.05 -22.32
CA PRO A 231 44.26 -16.41 -21.01
C PRO A 231 44.75 -14.96 -21.06
N GLU A 232 45.42 -14.54 -22.15
CA GLU A 232 45.91 -13.17 -22.32
C GLU A 232 44.79 -12.20 -22.69
N LYS A 233 43.77 -12.67 -23.42
CA LYS A 233 42.63 -11.84 -23.84
C LYS A 233 41.47 -11.85 -22.86
N ILE A 234 41.30 -12.94 -22.11
CA ILE A 234 40.19 -13.09 -21.18
C ILE A 234 40.72 -12.87 -19.76
N PRO A 235 40.40 -11.72 -19.12
CA PRO A 235 40.85 -11.50 -17.76
C PRO A 235 40.18 -12.50 -16.83
N LEU A 236 40.94 -13.11 -15.92
CA LEU A 236 40.41 -14.02 -14.90
C LEU A 236 39.31 -13.35 -14.04
N GLY A 237 39.40 -12.02 -13.87
CA GLY A 237 38.36 -11.22 -13.25
C GLY A 237 36.98 -11.33 -13.91
N LEU A 238 36.90 -11.56 -15.23
CA LEU A 238 35.64 -11.79 -15.94
C LEU A 238 35.03 -13.16 -15.59
N VAL A 239 35.87 -14.19 -15.45
CA VAL A 239 35.43 -15.52 -15.02
C VAL A 239 34.85 -15.44 -13.60
N TYR A 240 35.53 -14.76 -12.69
CA TYR A 240 35.01 -14.53 -11.35
C TYR A 240 33.75 -13.66 -11.34
N ALA A 241 33.66 -12.63 -12.19
CA ALA A 241 32.47 -11.78 -12.28
C ALA A 241 31.24 -12.55 -12.78
N THR A 242 31.40 -13.43 -13.77
CA THR A 242 30.30 -14.29 -14.27
C THR A 242 29.88 -15.32 -13.21
N TRP A 243 30.83 -15.91 -12.49
CA TRP A 243 30.53 -16.78 -11.35
C TRP A 243 29.81 -16.06 -10.20
N ASN A 244 30.25 -14.85 -9.86
CA ASN A 244 29.56 -14.00 -8.89
C ASN A 244 28.12 -13.69 -9.33
N GLY A 245 27.88 -13.57 -10.65
CA GLY A 245 26.53 -13.47 -11.21
C GLY A 245 25.66 -14.69 -10.89
N VAL A 246 26.21 -15.91 -10.95
CA VAL A 246 25.52 -17.13 -10.47
C VAL A 246 25.21 -17.01 -8.98
N GLY A 247 26.18 -16.53 -8.18
CA GLY A 247 26.01 -16.30 -6.75
C GLY A 247 24.91 -15.28 -6.42
N GLN A 248 24.78 -14.21 -7.21
CA GLN A 248 23.70 -13.23 -7.07
C GLN A 248 22.32 -13.87 -7.25
N VAL A 249 22.18 -14.85 -8.15
CA VAL A 249 20.93 -15.60 -8.33
C VAL A 249 20.64 -16.47 -7.11
N VAL A 250 21.66 -17.14 -6.55
CA VAL A 250 21.51 -17.93 -5.30
C VAL A 250 21.06 -17.05 -4.14
N VAL A 251 21.68 -15.88 -3.97
CA VAL A 251 21.32 -14.90 -2.93
C VAL A 251 19.93 -14.30 -3.18
N TYR A 252 19.56 -14.06 -4.44
CA TYR A 252 18.23 -13.59 -4.79
C TYR A 252 17.16 -14.58 -4.33
N TYR A 253 17.28 -15.86 -4.67
CA TYR A 253 16.32 -16.87 -4.22
C TYR A 253 16.34 -17.07 -2.71
N GLN A 254 17.50 -17.00 -2.05
CA GLN A 254 17.56 -16.98 -0.59
C GLN A 254 16.68 -15.87 -0.02
N ARG A 255 16.85 -14.63 -0.49
CA ARG A 255 16.07 -13.48 -0.02
C ARG A 255 14.57 -13.63 -0.31
N GLN A 256 14.21 -14.19 -1.46
CA GLN A 256 12.80 -14.47 -1.78
C GLN A 256 12.20 -15.49 -0.80
N LEU A 257 12.89 -16.60 -0.56
CA LEU A 257 12.44 -17.64 0.36
C LEU A 257 12.37 -17.12 1.81
N GLU A 258 13.38 -16.38 2.27
CA GLU A 258 13.37 -15.70 3.57
C GLU A 258 12.25 -14.66 3.65
N GLY A 259 11.95 -13.98 2.55
CA GLY A 259 10.83 -13.06 2.43
C GLY A 259 9.50 -13.77 2.71
N VAL A 260 9.26 -14.90 2.05
CA VAL A 260 8.07 -15.74 2.29
C VAL A 260 7.98 -16.21 3.74
N LEU A 261 9.11 -16.61 4.35
CA LEU A 261 9.16 -16.99 5.77
C LEU A 261 8.71 -15.86 6.70
N ARG A 262 8.94 -14.60 6.33
CA ARG A 262 8.52 -13.43 7.10
C ARG A 262 7.06 -13.05 6.87
N MET A 263 6.42 -13.54 5.82
CA MET A 263 5.00 -13.28 5.56
C MET A 263 4.10 -14.00 6.57
N SER A 264 2.94 -13.41 6.85
CA SER A 264 1.93 -14.03 7.72
C SER A 264 1.32 -15.30 7.14
N LEU A 265 1.40 -15.48 5.82
CA LEU A 265 0.98 -16.65 5.05
C LEU A 265 1.96 -17.84 5.09
N PHE A 266 3.09 -17.71 5.79
CA PHE A 266 4.09 -18.77 5.80
C PHE A 266 3.59 -20.14 6.30
N PRO A 267 2.79 -20.23 7.39
CA PRO A 267 2.33 -21.52 7.89
C PRO A 267 1.59 -22.37 6.84
N GLU A 268 0.83 -21.72 5.95
CA GLU A 268 0.09 -22.34 4.86
C GLU A 268 0.99 -22.75 3.69
N LEU A 269 2.13 -22.07 3.54
CA LEU A 269 3.11 -22.29 2.48
C LEU A 269 4.29 -23.18 2.92
N ARG A 270 4.25 -23.72 4.14
CA ARG A 270 5.38 -24.38 4.78
C ARG A 270 5.92 -25.56 3.97
N GLU A 271 5.05 -26.40 3.43
CA GLU A 271 5.46 -27.58 2.65
C GLU A 271 6.19 -27.16 1.36
N GLN A 272 5.63 -26.20 0.63
CA GLN A 272 6.20 -25.69 -0.62
C GLN A 272 7.52 -24.95 -0.35
N TRP A 273 7.58 -24.21 0.76
CA TRP A 273 8.80 -23.54 1.18
C TRP A 273 9.88 -24.53 1.58
N GLU A 274 9.57 -25.58 2.36
CA GLU A 274 10.55 -26.61 2.75
C GLU A 274 11.12 -27.32 1.51
N ALA A 275 10.27 -27.60 0.50
CA ALA A 275 10.73 -28.15 -0.77
C ALA A 275 11.67 -27.20 -1.53
N ALA A 276 11.34 -25.90 -1.61
CA ALA A 276 12.18 -24.89 -2.25
C ALA A 276 13.47 -24.62 -1.47
N GLU A 277 13.44 -24.69 -0.13
CA GLU A 277 14.60 -24.54 0.74
C GLU A 277 15.60 -25.68 0.54
N VAL A 278 15.14 -26.93 0.45
CA VAL A 278 16.00 -28.07 0.17
C VAL A 278 16.73 -27.88 -1.17
N ALA A 279 15.99 -27.47 -2.21
CA ALA A 279 16.57 -27.20 -3.52
C ALA A 279 17.59 -26.04 -3.49
N TRP A 280 17.28 -24.98 -2.73
CA TRP A 280 18.20 -23.85 -2.52
C TRP A 280 19.48 -24.27 -1.80
N ARG A 281 19.37 -25.10 -0.73
CA ARG A 281 20.54 -25.61 0.00
C ARG A 281 21.43 -26.46 -0.90
N GLU A 282 20.85 -27.36 -1.69
CA GLU A 282 21.61 -28.17 -2.65
C GLU A 282 22.35 -27.29 -3.67
N LEU A 283 21.68 -26.25 -4.20
CA LEU A 283 22.30 -25.29 -5.10
C LEU A 283 23.43 -24.52 -4.40
N GLY A 284 23.25 -24.12 -3.14
CA GLY A 284 24.27 -23.45 -2.33
C GLY A 284 25.51 -24.32 -2.07
N GLU A 285 25.31 -25.61 -1.80
CA GLU A 285 26.41 -26.58 -1.66
C GLU A 285 27.19 -26.74 -2.96
N LEU A 286 26.49 -26.91 -4.09
CA LEU A 286 27.10 -27.00 -5.42
C LEU A 286 27.86 -25.70 -5.78
N TYR A 287 27.27 -24.55 -5.48
CA TYR A 287 27.91 -23.26 -5.67
C TYR A 287 29.21 -23.18 -4.84
N ASN A 288 29.16 -23.50 -3.55
CA ASN A 288 30.35 -23.48 -2.69
C ASN A 288 31.43 -24.47 -3.15
N GLN A 289 31.02 -25.66 -3.61
CA GLN A 289 31.91 -26.65 -4.20
C GLN A 289 32.66 -26.06 -5.40
N VAL A 290 31.95 -25.49 -6.37
CA VAL A 290 32.58 -24.89 -7.56
C VAL A 290 33.45 -23.71 -7.16
N ASN A 291 32.95 -22.81 -6.30
CA ASN A 291 33.68 -21.64 -5.82
C ASN A 291 35.04 -22.01 -5.19
N SER A 292 35.05 -23.06 -4.36
CA SER A 292 36.28 -23.57 -3.73
C SER A 292 37.28 -24.14 -4.74
N SER A 293 36.79 -24.61 -5.89
CA SER A 293 37.59 -25.17 -6.96
C SER A 293 38.05 -24.17 -8.00
N LEU A 294 37.64 -22.89 -7.94
CA LEU A 294 38.01 -21.88 -8.96
C LEU A 294 39.50 -21.46 -8.90
N ASN A 295 40.24 -21.87 -7.86
CA ASN A 295 41.66 -21.59 -7.74
C ASN A 295 42.44 -22.88 -7.39
N PRO A 296 43.08 -23.55 -8.36
CA PRO A 296 43.21 -23.16 -9.77
C PRO A 296 41.92 -23.36 -10.57
N LEU A 297 41.68 -22.54 -11.61
CA LEU A 297 40.46 -22.62 -12.41
C LEU A 297 40.31 -24.01 -13.07
N PRO A 298 39.19 -24.72 -12.87
CA PRO A 298 39.00 -26.07 -13.37
C PRO A 298 38.76 -26.06 -14.89
N ALA A 299 39.02 -27.19 -15.54
CA ALA A 299 38.61 -27.40 -16.92
C ALA A 299 37.07 -27.46 -17.03
N LEU A 300 36.53 -27.17 -18.21
CA LEU A 300 35.08 -27.10 -18.42
C LEU A 300 34.37 -28.42 -18.03
N GLU A 301 35.00 -29.56 -18.31
CA GLU A 301 34.48 -30.91 -18.04
C GLU A 301 34.48 -31.26 -16.55
N GLN A 302 35.25 -30.55 -15.73
CA GLN A 302 35.32 -30.77 -14.28
C GLN A 302 34.24 -29.98 -13.53
N ILE A 303 33.58 -29.04 -14.20
CA ILE A 303 32.48 -28.27 -13.62
C ILE A 303 31.23 -29.16 -13.64
N PRO A 304 30.54 -29.34 -12.50
CA PRO A 304 29.36 -30.20 -12.37
C PRO A 304 28.11 -29.53 -12.98
N LYS A 305 28.17 -29.18 -14.27
CA LYS A 305 27.15 -28.42 -15.00
C LYS A 305 25.77 -29.06 -14.87
N ASP A 306 25.63 -30.35 -15.18
CA ASP A 306 24.31 -31.00 -15.19
C ASP A 306 23.66 -30.99 -13.80
N ARG A 307 24.47 -31.09 -12.74
CA ARG A 307 24.00 -30.97 -11.35
C ARG A 307 23.55 -29.54 -11.03
N LEU A 308 24.32 -28.53 -11.46
CA LEU A 308 23.93 -27.13 -11.31
C LEU A 308 22.62 -26.84 -12.06
N GLU A 309 22.49 -27.30 -13.30
CA GLU A 309 21.27 -27.10 -14.09
C GLU A 309 20.06 -27.78 -13.46
N HIS A 310 20.23 -28.99 -12.92
CA HIS A 310 19.16 -29.68 -12.22
C HIS A 310 18.76 -28.93 -10.95
N ALA A 311 19.73 -28.50 -10.13
CA ALA A 311 19.45 -27.74 -8.91
C ALA A 311 18.72 -26.42 -9.20
N PHE A 312 19.11 -25.71 -10.27
CA PHE A 312 18.38 -24.52 -10.73
C PHE A 312 16.95 -24.86 -11.17
N GLU A 313 16.74 -25.95 -11.90
CA GLU A 313 15.40 -26.38 -12.32
C GLU A 313 14.48 -26.67 -11.16
N VAL A 314 14.96 -27.45 -10.19
CA VAL A 314 14.19 -27.82 -9.01
C VAL A 314 13.87 -26.58 -8.17
N LEU A 315 14.84 -25.67 -7.99
CA LEU A 315 14.61 -24.43 -7.26
C LEU A 315 13.61 -23.52 -7.96
N LEU A 316 13.73 -23.34 -9.29
CA LEU A 316 12.80 -22.52 -10.06
C LEU A 316 11.40 -23.09 -10.04
N ALA A 317 11.25 -24.41 -10.23
CA ALA A 317 9.95 -25.06 -10.14
C ALA A 317 9.34 -24.95 -8.74
N GLY A 318 10.15 -25.13 -7.68
CA GLY A 318 9.71 -24.96 -6.31
C GLY A 318 9.30 -23.53 -5.99
N ALA A 319 10.09 -22.54 -6.42
CA ALA A 319 9.79 -21.11 -6.26
C ALA A 319 8.52 -20.72 -7.03
N ASP A 320 8.35 -21.19 -8.28
CA ASP A 320 7.13 -20.93 -9.07
C ASP A 320 5.88 -21.49 -8.38
N ILE A 321 5.96 -22.71 -7.84
CA ILE A 321 4.86 -23.31 -7.06
C ILE A 321 4.57 -22.46 -5.83
N LEU A 322 5.62 -22.07 -5.10
CA LEU A 322 5.51 -21.25 -3.89
C LEU A 322 4.86 -19.90 -4.18
N PHE A 323 5.31 -19.19 -5.23
CA PHE A 323 4.77 -17.88 -5.60
C PHE A 323 3.34 -17.96 -6.12
N LYS A 324 3.01 -18.97 -6.94
CA LYS A 324 1.62 -19.20 -7.34
C LYS A 324 0.73 -19.45 -6.14
N ARG A 325 1.20 -20.25 -5.18
CA ARG A 325 0.43 -20.50 -3.96
C ARG A 325 0.29 -19.25 -3.10
N LEU A 326 1.35 -18.42 -3.02
CA LEU A 326 1.29 -17.13 -2.37
C LEU A 326 0.25 -16.20 -3.01
N GLU A 327 0.21 -16.12 -4.36
CA GLU A 327 -0.78 -15.35 -5.10
C GLU A 327 -2.20 -15.86 -4.87
N GLU A 328 -2.40 -17.18 -4.89
CA GLU A 328 -3.68 -17.82 -4.59
C GLU A 328 -4.16 -17.47 -3.19
N GLU A 329 -3.30 -17.63 -2.18
CA GLU A 329 -3.65 -17.30 -0.80
C GLU A 329 -3.89 -15.80 -0.61
N ALA A 330 -3.06 -14.92 -1.20
CA ALA A 330 -3.29 -13.48 -1.15
C ALA A 330 -4.62 -13.08 -1.82
N ALA A 331 -5.00 -13.73 -2.92
CA ALA A 331 -6.25 -13.48 -3.61
C ALA A 331 -7.48 -13.84 -2.76
N ARG A 332 -7.40 -14.86 -1.88
CA ARG A 332 -8.52 -15.28 -1.00
C ARG A 332 -8.96 -14.16 -0.06
N PHE A 333 -8.04 -13.28 0.35
CA PHE A 333 -8.30 -12.22 1.32
C PHE A 333 -8.55 -10.85 0.71
N ARG A 334 -8.43 -10.70 -0.62
CA ARG A 334 -8.58 -9.41 -1.33
C ARG A 334 -9.89 -8.68 -1.04
N HIS A 335 -10.95 -9.42 -0.71
CA HIS A 335 -12.29 -8.88 -0.44
C HIS A 335 -12.67 -8.91 1.05
N ALA A 336 -11.71 -9.18 1.95
CA ALA A 336 -11.95 -9.31 3.38
C ALA A 336 -10.77 -8.75 4.21
N PRO A 337 -10.58 -7.42 4.25
CA PRO A 337 -9.41 -6.78 4.89
C PRO A 337 -9.30 -7.08 6.39
N HIS A 338 -10.42 -7.32 7.07
CA HIS A 338 -10.41 -7.72 8.49
C HIS A 338 -9.84 -9.12 8.71
N LEU A 339 -10.01 -10.04 7.77
CA LEU A 339 -9.41 -11.38 7.84
C LEU A 339 -7.91 -11.32 7.51
N GLU A 340 -7.49 -10.40 6.65
CA GLU A 340 -6.07 -10.14 6.40
C GLU A 340 -5.35 -9.58 7.63
N GLY A 341 -5.96 -8.62 8.33
CA GLY A 341 -5.41 -8.10 9.59
C GLY A 341 -5.31 -9.17 10.69
N LEU A 342 -6.33 -10.04 10.80
CA LEU A 342 -6.31 -11.15 11.75
C LEU A 342 -5.25 -12.21 11.39
N ARG A 343 -5.11 -12.53 10.10
CA ARG A 343 -4.05 -13.41 9.59
C ARG A 343 -2.67 -12.89 9.97
N GLU A 344 -2.44 -11.60 9.79
CA GLU A 344 -1.17 -10.96 10.15
C GLU A 344 -0.87 -11.07 11.64
N LEU A 345 -1.87 -10.77 12.47
CA LEU A 345 -1.77 -10.90 13.92
C LEU A 345 -1.40 -12.34 14.34
N VAL A 346 -2.11 -13.33 13.81
CA VAL A 346 -1.87 -14.76 14.08
C VAL A 346 -0.47 -15.18 13.60
N GLY A 347 -0.07 -14.78 12.40
CA GLY A 347 1.24 -15.11 11.84
C GLY A 347 2.39 -14.54 12.68
N ARG A 348 2.26 -13.30 13.16
CA ARG A 348 3.24 -12.66 14.06
C ARG A 348 3.25 -13.30 15.45
N ALA A 349 2.08 -13.71 15.95
CA ALA A 349 1.95 -14.43 17.21
C ALA A 349 2.66 -15.79 17.20
N GLN A 350 2.50 -16.58 16.13
CA GLN A 350 3.20 -17.85 15.96
C GLN A 350 4.73 -17.69 15.92
N LYS A 351 5.21 -16.58 15.34
CA LYS A 351 6.65 -16.24 15.31
C LYS A 351 7.15 -15.69 16.65
N GLY A 352 6.27 -15.27 17.54
CA GLY A 352 6.62 -14.66 18.82
C GLY A 352 7.10 -13.23 18.70
N GLU A 353 6.65 -12.52 17.66
CA GLU A 353 7.03 -11.13 17.36
C GLU A 353 6.15 -10.11 18.10
N LEU A 354 5.22 -10.58 18.93
CA LEU A 354 4.25 -9.76 19.67
C LEU A 354 4.35 -10.01 21.17
N PRO A 355 4.40 -8.96 22.00
CA PRO A 355 4.25 -9.11 23.45
C PRO A 355 2.87 -9.65 23.82
N ASP A 356 2.80 -10.58 24.78
CA ASP A 356 1.56 -11.24 25.22
C ASP A 356 0.42 -10.27 25.54
N GLY A 357 0.72 -9.12 26.16
CA GLY A 357 -0.29 -8.10 26.48
C GLY A 357 -0.94 -7.47 25.24
N GLN A 358 -0.16 -7.21 24.19
CA GLN A 358 -0.67 -6.67 22.93
C GLN A 358 -1.48 -7.72 22.16
N LEU A 359 -0.99 -8.96 22.16
CA LEU A 359 -1.67 -10.08 21.52
C LEU A 359 -3.02 -10.38 22.17
N ARG A 360 -3.08 -10.35 23.51
CA ARG A 360 -4.32 -10.57 24.25
C ARG A 360 -5.36 -9.48 23.96
N GLN A 361 -4.94 -8.21 23.94
CA GLN A 361 -5.85 -7.11 23.61
C GLN A 361 -6.37 -7.24 22.17
N ALA A 362 -5.50 -7.50 21.21
CA ALA A 362 -5.90 -7.60 19.81
C ALA A 362 -6.88 -8.77 19.58
N LEU A 363 -6.65 -9.94 20.20
CA LEU A 363 -7.58 -11.07 20.13
C LEU A 363 -8.93 -10.73 20.76
N ALA A 364 -8.94 -10.02 21.89
CA ALA A 364 -10.17 -9.57 22.54
C ALA A 364 -10.99 -8.63 21.64
N ASP A 365 -10.33 -7.67 20.96
CA ASP A 365 -11.01 -6.74 20.04
C ASP A 365 -11.66 -7.48 18.86
N TYR A 366 -10.99 -8.50 18.29
CA TYR A 366 -11.57 -9.32 17.22
C TYR A 366 -12.71 -10.22 17.73
N GLN A 367 -12.59 -10.75 18.94
CA GLN A 367 -13.62 -11.55 19.57
C GLN A 367 -14.86 -10.72 19.91
N GLU A 368 -14.70 -9.50 20.39
CA GLU A 368 -15.80 -8.56 20.65
C GLU A 368 -16.57 -8.25 19.38
N ARG A 369 -15.88 -7.90 18.28
CA ARG A 369 -16.50 -7.68 16.96
C ARG A 369 -17.26 -8.90 16.45
N GLN A 370 -16.71 -10.10 16.65
CA GLN A 370 -17.37 -11.35 16.28
C GLN A 370 -18.65 -11.57 17.11
N GLN A 371 -18.61 -11.28 18.41
CA GLN A 371 -19.77 -11.39 19.30
C GLN A 371 -20.85 -10.39 18.95
N ASP A 372 -20.48 -9.14 18.68
CA ASP A 372 -21.41 -8.09 18.25
C ASP A 372 -22.12 -8.44 16.95
N LEU A 373 -21.36 -8.91 15.95
CA LEU A 373 -21.94 -9.36 14.68
C LEU A 373 -22.90 -10.55 14.89
N THR A 374 -22.53 -11.49 15.75
CA THR A 374 -23.40 -12.63 16.12
C THR A 374 -24.70 -12.16 16.78
N GLN A 375 -24.63 -11.18 17.70
CA GLN A 375 -25.80 -10.62 18.37
C GLN A 375 -26.71 -9.85 17.39
N GLN A 376 -26.13 -9.06 16.47
CA GLN A 376 -26.87 -8.32 15.45
C GLN A 376 -27.65 -9.27 14.52
N LEU A 377 -27.00 -10.35 14.06
CA LEU A 377 -27.64 -11.37 13.22
C LEU A 377 -28.71 -12.16 13.99
N GLY A 378 -28.50 -12.40 15.29
CA GLY A 378 -29.47 -13.06 16.17
C GLY A 378 -30.79 -12.30 16.30
N ARG A 379 -30.78 -10.97 16.21
CA ARG A 379 -32.00 -10.15 16.18
C ARG A 379 -32.83 -10.35 14.89
N GLN A 380 -32.22 -10.92 13.85
CA GLN A 380 -32.84 -11.23 12.56
C GLN A 380 -32.78 -12.75 12.24
N ALA A 381 -32.87 -13.60 13.27
CA ALA A 381 -32.67 -15.05 13.20
C ALA A 381 -33.68 -15.84 12.35
N HIS A 382 -34.63 -15.18 11.68
CA HIS A 382 -35.63 -15.83 10.82
C HIS A 382 -35.16 -16.03 9.36
N ASP A 383 -34.06 -15.37 8.93
CA ASP A 383 -33.45 -15.60 7.61
C ASP A 383 -32.47 -16.79 7.67
N ALA A 384 -32.62 -17.75 6.77
CA ALA A 384 -31.75 -18.92 6.64
C ALA A 384 -30.27 -18.53 6.41
N VAL A 385 -30.01 -17.41 5.72
CA VAL A 385 -28.63 -16.91 5.52
C VAL A 385 -28.04 -16.37 6.81
N ASN A 386 -28.84 -15.68 7.64
CA ASN A 386 -28.38 -15.20 8.94
C ASN A 386 -28.12 -16.36 9.91
N GLN A 387 -28.94 -17.42 9.86
CA GLN A 387 -28.71 -18.64 10.64
C GLN A 387 -27.41 -19.35 10.26
N GLU A 388 -27.15 -19.48 8.96
CA GLU A 388 -25.92 -20.09 8.46
C GLU A 388 -24.68 -19.23 8.81
N MET A 389 -24.79 -17.90 8.68
CA MET A 389 -23.71 -16.99 9.05
C MET A 389 -23.41 -17.02 10.56
N MET A 390 -24.43 -17.11 11.42
CA MET A 390 -24.23 -17.31 12.86
C MET A 390 -23.54 -18.64 13.18
N ALA A 391 -23.83 -19.72 12.45
CA ALA A 391 -23.16 -21.00 12.66
C ALA A 391 -21.66 -20.91 12.32
N LEU A 392 -21.30 -20.22 11.23
CA LEU A 392 -19.90 -19.98 10.84
C LEU A 392 -19.18 -19.06 11.83
N LEU A 393 -19.84 -18.01 12.32
CA LEU A 393 -19.30 -17.16 13.39
C LEU A 393 -19.14 -17.93 14.71
N GLY A 394 -19.98 -18.93 14.98
CA GLY A 394 -19.79 -19.84 16.12
C GLY A 394 -18.47 -20.62 16.05
N VAL A 395 -18.05 -21.03 14.85
CA VAL A 395 -16.73 -21.64 14.62
C VAL A 395 -15.61 -20.64 14.89
N HIS A 396 -15.80 -19.36 14.54
CA HIS A 396 -14.83 -18.29 14.85
C HIS A 396 -14.70 -18.07 16.36
N GLY A 397 -15.82 -18.09 17.10
CA GLY A 397 -15.79 -18.02 18.57
C GLY A 397 -15.00 -19.17 19.20
N ALA A 398 -15.19 -20.40 18.71
CA ALA A 398 -14.41 -21.56 19.16
C ALA A 398 -12.93 -21.45 18.78
N ALA A 399 -12.63 -20.88 17.61
CA ALA A 399 -11.27 -20.63 17.17
C ALA A 399 -10.55 -19.58 18.03
N PHE A 400 -11.20 -18.48 18.41
CA PHE A 400 -10.62 -17.51 19.35
C PHE A 400 -10.33 -18.15 20.71
N ALA A 401 -11.27 -18.96 21.24
CA ALA A 401 -11.05 -19.69 22.49
C ALA A 401 -9.87 -20.67 22.40
N GLU A 402 -9.65 -21.29 21.24
CA GLU A 402 -8.46 -22.12 21.00
C GLU A 402 -7.19 -21.27 21.00
N MET A 403 -7.18 -20.11 20.35
CA MET A 403 -6.02 -19.19 20.37
C MET A 403 -5.70 -18.67 21.77
N GLU A 404 -6.71 -18.44 22.61
CA GLU A 404 -6.54 -17.97 23.99
C GLU A 404 -5.83 -19.00 24.89
N ARG A 405 -5.87 -20.30 24.56
CA ARG A 405 -5.18 -21.35 25.32
C ARG A 405 -3.67 -21.17 25.36
N TYR A 406 -3.09 -20.52 24.35
CA TYR A 406 -1.68 -20.11 24.38
C TYR A 406 -1.32 -19.36 25.68
N PHE A 407 -2.23 -18.55 26.21
CA PHE A 407 -1.94 -17.80 27.43
C PHE A 407 -1.92 -18.66 28.71
N GLU A 408 -2.41 -19.90 28.64
CA GLU A 408 -2.43 -20.85 29.74
C GLU A 408 -1.19 -21.74 29.74
N ASP A 409 -0.77 -22.24 28.56
CA ASP A 409 0.30 -23.25 28.44
C ASP A 409 1.49 -22.82 27.56
N GLN A 410 1.43 -21.64 26.95
CA GLN A 410 2.45 -21.06 26.07
C GLN A 410 2.73 -21.89 24.81
N ASP A 411 1.81 -22.76 24.40
CA ASP A 411 1.93 -23.50 23.13
C ASP A 411 1.43 -22.66 21.95
N ARG A 412 2.36 -22.25 21.09
CA ARG A 412 2.07 -21.45 19.89
C ARG A 412 1.27 -22.23 18.83
N ALA A 413 1.18 -23.56 18.94
CA ALA A 413 0.37 -24.38 18.06
C ALA A 413 -1.13 -23.99 18.12
N HIS A 414 -1.59 -23.47 19.25
CA HIS A 414 -2.96 -22.97 19.46
C HIS A 414 -3.37 -21.90 18.44
N PHE A 415 -2.46 -21.00 18.08
CA PHE A 415 -2.73 -20.00 17.04
C PHE A 415 -2.98 -20.63 15.67
N GLY A 416 -2.20 -21.66 15.32
CA GLY A 416 -2.38 -22.39 14.06
C GLY A 416 -3.64 -23.23 14.04
N ALA A 417 -3.99 -23.84 15.17
CA ALA A 417 -5.22 -24.62 15.32
C ALA A 417 -6.47 -23.73 15.18
N GLY A 418 -6.52 -22.61 15.92
CA GLY A 418 -7.61 -21.65 15.82
C GLY A 418 -7.75 -21.06 14.41
N TRP A 419 -6.63 -20.71 13.78
CA TRP A 419 -6.65 -20.16 12.42
C TRP A 419 -7.21 -21.15 11.40
N LYS A 420 -6.77 -22.42 11.44
CA LYS A 420 -7.30 -23.49 10.56
C LYS A 420 -8.80 -23.69 10.73
N MET A 421 -9.33 -23.55 11.95
CA MET A 421 -10.77 -23.62 12.20
C MET A 421 -11.51 -22.48 11.51
N MET A 422 -10.99 -21.25 11.56
CA MET A 422 -11.58 -20.11 10.87
C MET A 422 -11.45 -20.25 9.36
N GLU A 423 -10.29 -20.67 8.86
CA GLU A 423 -10.03 -20.82 7.44
C GLU A 423 -11.04 -21.74 6.75
N GLY A 424 -11.42 -22.85 7.42
CA GLY A 424 -12.43 -23.79 6.94
C GLY A 424 -13.82 -23.18 6.73
N THR A 425 -14.06 -21.95 7.18
CA THR A 425 -15.34 -21.23 7.01
C THR A 425 -15.28 -20.13 5.95
N PHE A 426 -14.10 -19.72 5.48
CA PHE A 426 -13.93 -18.49 4.69
C PHE A 426 -14.60 -18.55 3.32
N GLU A 427 -14.47 -19.67 2.59
CA GLU A 427 -15.11 -19.83 1.28
C GLU A 427 -16.62 -19.63 1.40
N ARG A 428 -17.23 -20.25 2.41
CA ARG A 428 -18.66 -20.14 2.64
C ARG A 428 -19.08 -18.76 3.16
N LEU A 429 -18.28 -18.14 4.02
CA LEU A 429 -18.52 -16.76 4.48
C LEU A 429 -18.48 -15.76 3.32
N LEU A 430 -17.54 -15.91 2.38
CA LEU A 430 -17.47 -15.10 1.18
C LEU A 430 -18.69 -15.32 0.26
N GLU A 431 -19.12 -16.57 0.08
CA GLU A 431 -20.34 -16.88 -0.68
C GLU A 431 -21.59 -16.26 -0.04
N LEU A 432 -21.72 -16.34 1.28
CA LEU A 432 -22.84 -15.74 2.02
C LEU A 432 -22.77 -14.22 1.97
N GLY A 433 -21.58 -13.63 2.12
CA GLY A 433 -21.33 -12.21 1.92
C GLY A 433 -21.78 -11.74 0.54
N GLN A 434 -21.38 -12.44 -0.52
CA GLN A 434 -21.85 -12.15 -1.89
C GLN A 434 -23.36 -12.36 -2.07
N GLN A 435 -23.97 -13.34 -1.38
CA GLN A 435 -25.41 -13.54 -1.43
C GLN A 435 -26.17 -12.42 -0.72
N ILE A 436 -25.65 -11.93 0.41
CA ILE A 436 -26.18 -10.77 1.12
C ILE A 436 -25.99 -9.53 0.25
N GLU A 437 -24.80 -9.31 -0.31
CA GLU A 437 -24.55 -8.24 -1.27
C GLU A 437 -25.46 -8.33 -2.49
N ARG A 438 -25.76 -9.52 -3.02
CA ARG A 438 -26.73 -9.68 -4.13
C ARG A 438 -28.18 -9.49 -3.71
N ARG A 439 -28.52 -9.74 -2.44
CA ARG A 439 -29.85 -9.49 -1.84
C ARG A 439 -30.05 -8.01 -1.53
N VAL A 440 -28.97 -7.33 -1.15
CA VAL A 440 -28.90 -5.89 -0.82
C VAL A 440 -28.60 -5.05 -2.07
N ALA A 441 -28.00 -5.64 -3.10
CA ALA A 441 -27.79 -5.01 -4.40
C ALA A 441 -29.14 -4.63 -4.98
N PRO A 442 -29.31 -3.38 -5.46
CA PRO A 442 -30.57 -2.92 -5.98
C PRO A 442 -30.99 -3.79 -7.17
N ARG A 443 -32.16 -4.43 -7.06
CA ARG A 443 -32.88 -4.95 -8.23
C ARG A 443 -33.22 -3.79 -9.15
N GLY A 444 -32.30 -3.43 -10.04
CA GLY A 444 -32.49 -2.38 -11.02
C GLY A 444 -31.18 -1.81 -11.52
N ARG A 445 -30.66 -2.35 -12.62
CA ARG A 445 -30.03 -1.46 -13.60
C ARG A 445 -31.14 -0.50 -14.03
N ALA A 446 -30.99 0.79 -13.75
CA ALA A 446 -31.87 1.80 -14.32
C ALA A 446 -31.98 1.55 -15.84
N PRO A 447 -33.18 1.48 -16.43
CA PRO A 447 -33.32 1.22 -17.85
C PRO A 447 -32.61 2.35 -18.60
N LYS A 448 -31.62 2.01 -19.43
CA LYS A 448 -30.82 2.96 -20.25
C LYS A 448 -31.66 3.71 -21.31
N THR A 449 -32.97 3.49 -21.34
CA THR A 449 -33.89 4.07 -22.33
C THR A 449 -35.23 4.44 -21.70
N VAL A 450 -35.70 5.65 -21.96
CA VAL A 450 -37.06 6.12 -21.67
C VAL A 450 -37.91 5.99 -22.93
N THR A 451 -39.05 5.30 -22.80
CA THR A 451 -40.01 5.14 -23.90
C THR A 451 -40.89 6.39 -24.00
N CYS A 452 -41.01 6.97 -25.20
CA CYS A 452 -41.86 8.13 -25.41
C CYS A 452 -43.33 7.74 -25.23
N PHE A 453 -44.03 8.36 -24.29
CA PHE A 453 -45.46 8.13 -24.07
C PHE A 453 -46.33 8.41 -25.30
N ARG A 454 -45.87 9.27 -26.23
CA ARG A 454 -46.64 9.71 -27.39
C ARG A 454 -46.49 8.82 -28.62
N CYS A 455 -45.28 8.29 -28.88
CA CYS A 455 -45.01 7.50 -30.08
C CYS A 455 -44.34 6.15 -29.80
N SER A 456 -44.15 5.82 -28.52
CA SER A 456 -43.52 4.58 -28.04
C SER A 456 -42.08 4.35 -28.52
N ALA A 457 -41.44 5.34 -29.14
CA ALA A 457 -40.03 5.25 -29.51
C ALA A 457 -39.14 5.20 -28.24
N ALA A 458 -38.15 4.32 -28.22
CA ALA A 458 -37.13 4.29 -27.17
C ALA A 458 -36.15 5.45 -27.37
N ASN A 459 -35.86 6.19 -26.29
CA ASN A 459 -34.93 7.32 -26.29
C ASN A 459 -33.92 7.16 -25.15
N PRO A 460 -32.68 7.63 -25.29
CA PRO A 460 -31.71 7.70 -24.20
C PRO A 460 -32.22 8.49 -22.98
N THR A 461 -31.81 8.11 -21.76
CA THR A 461 -32.25 8.72 -20.49
C THR A 461 -31.76 10.15 -20.25
N ASP A 462 -30.73 10.59 -20.97
CA ASP A 462 -30.16 11.95 -20.91
C ASP A 462 -30.92 12.95 -21.79
N ARG A 463 -31.82 12.49 -22.67
CA ARG A 463 -32.60 13.35 -23.55
C ARG A 463 -33.93 13.76 -22.93
N ARG A 464 -34.18 15.08 -22.94
CA ARG A 464 -35.45 15.67 -22.50
C ARG A 464 -36.54 15.64 -23.58
N ILE A 465 -36.20 15.33 -24.83
CA ILE A 465 -37.11 15.41 -25.98
C ILE A 465 -36.97 14.13 -26.83
N CYS A 466 -38.11 13.55 -27.21
CA CYS A 466 -38.17 12.37 -28.05
C CYS A 466 -37.65 12.67 -29.46
N GLN A 467 -36.69 11.88 -29.91
CA GLN A 467 -36.04 12.04 -31.21
C GLN A 467 -36.96 11.74 -32.40
N ALA A 468 -38.05 10.99 -32.18
CA ALA A 468 -38.95 10.59 -33.26
C ALA A 468 -40.14 11.55 -33.46
N CYS A 469 -40.62 12.20 -32.39
CA CYS A 469 -41.84 13.02 -32.47
C CYS A 469 -41.76 14.38 -31.75
N GLY A 470 -40.64 14.71 -31.13
CA GLY A 470 -40.44 15.99 -30.45
C GLY A 470 -41.18 16.14 -29.11
N ALA A 471 -41.80 15.08 -28.58
CA ALA A 471 -42.47 15.13 -27.28
C ALA A 471 -41.48 15.19 -26.11
N VAL A 472 -41.77 15.99 -25.08
CA VAL A 472 -40.96 16.05 -23.86
C VAL A 472 -41.06 14.71 -23.12
N LEU A 473 -39.92 14.12 -22.78
CA LEU A 473 -39.83 12.84 -22.09
C LEU A 473 -39.91 13.06 -20.57
N PRO A 474 -40.55 12.15 -19.81
CA PRO A 474 -40.57 12.24 -18.36
C PRO A 474 -39.13 12.10 -17.84
N VAL A 475 -38.70 13.08 -17.03
CA VAL A 475 -37.43 13.03 -16.32
C VAL A 475 -37.57 11.91 -15.29
N VAL A 476 -36.91 10.77 -15.52
CA VAL A 476 -36.77 9.73 -14.51
C VAL A 476 -35.71 10.23 -13.53
N PRO A 477 -36.05 10.52 -12.27
CA PRO A 477 -35.05 10.87 -11.28
C PRO A 477 -34.13 9.66 -11.10
N THR A 478 -32.85 9.79 -11.45
CA THR A 478 -31.82 8.83 -11.04
C THR A 478 -31.43 9.17 -9.61
N GLY A 479 -32.24 8.72 -8.67
CA GLY A 479 -31.98 8.79 -7.24
C GLY A 479 -32.79 7.71 -6.53
N PRO A 480 -32.26 7.09 -5.46
CA PRO A 480 -32.95 6.01 -4.77
C PRO A 480 -34.21 6.55 -4.10
N GLU A 481 -35.37 6.03 -4.52
CA GLU A 481 -36.60 6.11 -3.73
C GLU A 481 -36.39 5.27 -2.46
N SER A 482 -35.88 5.91 -1.40
CA SER A 482 -36.12 5.44 -0.05
C SER A 482 -37.61 5.56 0.24
N THR A 483 -38.19 4.53 0.85
CA THR A 483 -39.53 4.58 1.44
C THR A 483 -39.68 5.88 2.22
N VAL A 484 -40.59 6.75 1.79
CA VAL A 484 -40.88 8.03 2.44
C VAL A 484 -41.46 7.74 3.82
N ASP A 485 -40.59 7.70 4.82
CA ASP A 485 -40.95 7.75 6.22
C ASP A 485 -41.53 9.14 6.50
N ILE A 486 -42.74 9.18 7.06
CA ILE A 486 -43.62 10.36 7.12
C ILE A 486 -43.00 11.50 7.97
N THR A 487 -41.92 11.24 8.70
CA THR A 487 -41.15 12.20 9.49
C THR A 487 -39.96 12.83 8.76
N GLY A 488 -39.54 12.30 7.60
CA GLY A 488 -38.25 12.68 6.98
C GLY A 488 -37.03 12.20 7.78
N MET A 489 -37.24 11.43 8.86
CA MET A 489 -36.19 10.98 9.79
C MET A 489 -35.70 9.55 9.51
N GLY A 490 -36.24 8.84 8.51
CA GLY A 490 -35.67 7.58 8.00
C GLY A 490 -34.36 7.77 7.25
N VAL A 491 -34.13 8.98 6.72
CA VAL A 491 -32.90 9.39 6.03
C VAL A 491 -31.71 9.49 6.99
N MET A 492 -31.95 9.68 8.30
CA MET A 492 -30.90 10.00 9.28
C MET A 492 -30.14 8.76 9.78
N GLY A 493 -30.79 7.60 9.97
CA GLY A 493 -30.09 6.36 10.31
C GLY A 493 -29.21 5.84 9.15
N ALA A 494 -29.62 6.12 7.91
CA ALA A 494 -28.78 5.90 6.73
C ALA A 494 -27.65 6.95 6.61
N ALA A 495 -27.85 8.16 7.14
CA ALA A 495 -26.85 9.23 7.12
C ALA A 495 -25.76 9.05 8.18
N GLU A 496 -26.06 8.43 9.33
CA GLU A 496 -25.07 8.04 10.34
C GLU A 496 -24.13 6.95 9.80
N ASN A 497 -24.70 5.88 9.25
CA ASN A 497 -23.90 4.81 8.63
C ASN A 497 -23.11 5.31 7.41
N ALA A 498 -23.71 6.17 6.57
CA ALA A 498 -23.01 6.77 5.44
C ALA A 498 -21.93 7.77 5.88
N LEU A 499 -22.15 8.53 6.96
CA LEU A 499 -21.13 9.39 7.54
C LEU A 499 -19.97 8.56 8.07
N GLU A 500 -20.23 7.45 8.77
CA GLU A 500 -19.19 6.61 9.32
C GLU A 500 -18.40 5.88 8.23
N GLU A 501 -19.07 5.42 7.16
CA GLU A 501 -18.40 4.86 5.99
C GLU A 501 -17.49 5.91 5.31
N VAL A 502 -17.98 7.14 5.15
CA VAL A 502 -17.23 8.24 4.53
C VAL A 502 -16.05 8.68 5.40
N LEU A 503 -16.25 8.83 6.70
CA LEU A 503 -15.20 9.21 7.64
C LEU A 503 -14.17 8.09 7.79
N SER A 504 -14.60 6.83 7.93
CA SER A 504 -13.69 5.70 8.01
C SER A 504 -12.87 5.55 6.73
N ALA A 505 -13.48 5.71 5.56
CA ALA A 505 -12.76 5.67 4.29
C ALA A 505 -11.80 6.86 4.10
N ALA A 506 -12.15 8.05 4.61
CA ALA A 506 -11.29 9.22 4.60
C ALA A 506 -10.10 9.07 5.58
N GLU A 507 -10.38 8.59 6.81
CA GLU A 507 -9.40 8.32 7.86
C GLU A 507 -8.43 7.21 7.45
N SER A 508 -8.89 6.23 6.66
CA SER A 508 -8.07 5.12 6.15
C SER A 508 -7.41 5.42 4.80
N GLY A 509 -7.60 6.61 4.21
CA GLY A 509 -7.03 6.98 2.91
C GLY A 509 -7.59 6.21 1.70
N ASN A 510 -8.75 5.58 1.84
CA ASN A 510 -9.37 4.74 0.80
C ASN A 510 -10.28 5.52 -0.17
N ILE A 511 -10.49 6.81 0.06
CA ILE A 511 -11.22 7.70 -0.85
C ILE A 511 -10.41 8.96 -1.14
N THR A 512 -10.49 9.44 -2.38
CA THR A 512 -9.85 10.70 -2.77
C THR A 512 -10.58 11.90 -2.16
N ARG A 513 -9.91 13.06 -2.07
CA ARG A 513 -10.55 14.30 -1.60
C ARG A 513 -11.74 14.72 -2.47
N HIS A 514 -11.70 14.43 -3.76
CA HIS A 514 -12.81 14.70 -4.67
C HIS A 514 -14.02 13.82 -4.35
N GLU A 515 -13.81 12.51 -4.16
CA GLU A 515 -14.86 11.57 -3.75
C GLU A 515 -15.40 11.90 -2.34
N LEU A 516 -14.54 12.34 -1.42
CA LEU A 516 -14.97 12.82 -0.11
C LEU A 516 -15.87 14.05 -0.23
N ALA A 517 -15.52 15.04 -1.07
CA ALA A 517 -16.36 16.21 -1.30
C ALA A 517 -17.73 15.82 -1.86
N GLU A 518 -17.79 14.94 -2.87
CA GLU A 518 -19.05 14.47 -3.45
C GLU A 518 -19.93 13.74 -2.43
N ARG A 519 -19.34 12.87 -1.61
CA ARG A 519 -20.09 12.12 -0.59
C ARG A 519 -20.57 13.02 0.56
N ILE A 520 -19.78 14.02 0.95
CA ILE A 520 -20.19 15.00 1.97
C ILE A 520 -21.26 15.95 1.41
N ASP A 521 -21.21 16.30 0.13
CA ASP A 521 -22.25 17.10 -0.53
C ASP A 521 -23.60 16.36 -0.56
N ASP A 522 -23.61 15.04 -0.81
CA ASP A 522 -24.81 14.20 -0.70
C ASP A 522 -25.34 14.18 0.75
N LEU A 523 -24.47 14.06 1.75
CA LEU A 523 -24.87 14.13 3.17
C LEU A 523 -25.43 15.50 3.57
N LEU A 524 -24.85 16.59 3.05
CA LEU A 524 -25.35 17.96 3.25
C LEU A 524 -26.71 18.17 2.59
N GLU A 525 -26.92 17.65 1.38
CA GLU A 525 -28.22 17.70 0.70
C GLU A 525 -29.29 16.94 1.49
N ARG A 526 -28.97 15.73 1.98
CA ARG A 526 -29.85 14.93 2.83
C ARG A 526 -30.18 15.61 4.16
N ALA A 527 -29.18 16.23 4.81
CA ALA A 527 -29.39 17.03 6.01
C ALA A 527 -30.30 18.24 5.75
N GLY A 528 -30.17 18.87 4.58
CA GLY A 528 -31.05 19.94 4.12
C GLY A 528 -32.51 19.49 3.95
N VAL A 529 -32.73 18.33 3.34
CA VAL A 529 -34.07 17.72 3.21
C VAL A 529 -34.67 17.38 4.58
N ALA A 530 -33.88 16.80 5.49
CA ALA A 530 -34.31 16.48 6.84
C ALA A 530 -34.68 17.72 7.65
N ARG A 531 -33.90 18.79 7.55
CA ARG A 531 -34.19 20.09 8.17
C ARG A 531 -35.50 20.68 7.66
N GLN A 532 -35.74 20.68 6.34
CA GLN A 532 -37.00 21.17 5.77
C GLN A 532 -38.19 20.30 6.20
N GLY A 533 -38.00 18.99 6.34
CA GLY A 533 -39.00 18.07 6.88
C GLY A 533 -39.36 18.40 8.33
N PHE A 534 -38.35 18.60 9.17
CA PHE A 534 -38.49 19.03 10.56
C PHE A 534 -39.23 20.37 10.68
N GLU A 535 -38.81 21.37 9.90
CA GLU A 535 -39.41 22.71 9.90
C GLU A 535 -40.90 22.71 9.48
N LYS A 536 -41.26 21.86 8.50
CA LYS A 536 -42.65 21.80 8.00
C LYS A 536 -43.58 20.95 8.87
N LYS A 537 -43.08 19.90 9.51
CA LYS A 537 -43.93 18.87 10.15
C LYS A 537 -43.88 18.90 11.67
N LEU A 538 -42.74 19.25 12.26
CA LEU A 538 -42.51 19.10 13.70
C LEU A 538 -42.48 20.45 14.43
N ILE A 539 -41.98 21.53 13.82
CA ILE A 539 -42.08 22.88 14.40
C ILE A 539 -43.53 23.30 14.69
N PRO A 540 -44.54 23.00 13.84
CA PRO A 540 -45.94 23.31 14.15
C PRO A 540 -46.52 22.56 15.36
N LEU A 541 -45.82 21.54 15.88
CA LEU A 541 -46.21 20.79 17.07
C LEU A 541 -45.64 21.40 18.36
N MET A 542 -44.76 22.41 18.25
CA MET A 542 -44.24 23.13 19.40
C MET A 542 -45.36 23.88 20.14
N GLY A 543 -45.35 23.83 21.46
CA GLY A 543 -46.37 24.38 22.35
C GLY A 543 -47.44 23.37 22.78
N ARG A 544 -47.37 22.11 22.33
CA ARG A 544 -48.31 21.04 22.75
C ARG A 544 -47.94 20.42 24.10
N SER A 545 -46.65 20.26 24.38
CA SER A 545 -46.15 19.84 25.70
C SER A 545 -44.74 20.38 25.94
N ALA A 546 -44.42 20.71 27.18
CA ALA A 546 -43.10 21.24 27.54
C ALA A 546 -41.96 20.24 27.27
N GLU A 547 -42.28 18.94 27.32
CA GLU A 547 -41.33 17.84 27.09
C GLU A 547 -41.06 17.64 25.60
N LEU A 548 -42.10 17.65 24.75
CA LEU A 548 -41.94 17.60 23.29
C LEU A 548 -41.18 18.83 22.78
N ASP A 549 -41.46 20.01 23.34
CA ASP A 549 -40.74 21.25 23.00
C ASP A 549 -39.24 21.16 23.32
N ALA A 550 -38.88 20.49 24.41
CA ALA A 550 -37.47 20.26 24.76
C ALA A 550 -36.81 19.34 23.73
N TYR A 551 -37.43 18.22 23.37
CA TYR A 551 -36.87 17.29 22.37
C TYR A 551 -36.75 17.92 20.98
N LEU A 552 -37.75 18.69 20.55
CA LEU A 552 -37.72 19.40 19.27
C LEU A 552 -36.60 20.45 19.22
N ARG A 553 -36.36 21.19 20.32
CA ARG A 553 -35.25 22.17 20.39
C ARG A 553 -33.89 21.49 20.36
N PHE A 554 -33.72 20.39 21.09
CA PHE A 554 -32.49 19.60 21.07
C PHE A 554 -32.23 19.04 19.67
N PHE A 555 -33.25 18.48 19.02
CA PHE A 555 -33.13 17.97 17.66
C PHE A 555 -32.74 19.06 16.65
N ALA A 556 -33.32 20.26 16.76
CA ALA A 556 -32.95 21.40 15.91
C ALA A 556 -31.50 21.85 16.11
N GLN A 557 -31.02 21.85 17.36
CA GLN A 557 -29.63 22.15 17.69
C GLN A 557 -28.67 21.09 17.12
N SER A 558 -29.03 19.81 17.25
CA SER A 558 -28.22 18.70 16.73
C SER A 558 -28.17 18.69 15.20
N ILE A 559 -29.25 19.01 14.48
CA ILE A 559 -29.20 19.22 13.01
C ILE A 559 -28.22 20.34 12.64
N GLY A 560 -28.23 21.44 13.40
CA GLY A 560 -27.30 22.55 13.18
C GLY A 560 -25.85 22.14 13.39
N ALA A 561 -25.56 21.40 14.47
CA ALA A 561 -24.24 20.88 14.77
C ALA A 561 -23.76 19.85 13.73
N TYR A 562 -24.67 18.99 13.25
CA TYR A 562 -24.39 18.00 12.21
C TYR A 562 -23.98 18.67 10.89
N VAL A 563 -24.75 19.66 10.43
CA VAL A 563 -24.43 20.42 9.21
C VAL A 563 -23.11 21.18 9.34
N GLN A 564 -22.84 21.78 10.51
CA GLN A 564 -21.56 22.46 10.76
C GLN A 564 -20.38 21.49 10.76
N GLY A 565 -20.56 20.29 11.33
CA GLY A 565 -19.56 19.22 11.28
C GLY A 565 -19.27 18.79 9.85
N LEU A 566 -20.31 18.53 9.04
CA LEU A 566 -20.16 18.19 7.62
C LEU A 566 -19.49 19.30 6.80
N ILE A 567 -19.80 20.57 7.05
CA ILE A 567 -19.14 21.70 6.39
C ILE A 567 -17.65 21.75 6.73
N GLN A 568 -17.26 21.45 7.97
CA GLN A 568 -15.85 21.35 8.34
C GLN A 568 -15.17 20.18 7.61
N VAL A 569 -15.79 19.00 7.56
CA VAL A 569 -15.26 17.85 6.82
C VAL A 569 -15.11 18.17 5.33
N ARG A 570 -16.08 18.88 4.75
CA ARG A 570 -16.00 19.40 3.37
C ARG A 570 -14.83 20.37 3.18
N GLY A 571 -14.56 21.21 4.18
CA GLY A 571 -13.39 22.10 4.19
C GLY A 571 -12.07 21.34 4.07
N PHE A 572 -11.94 20.18 4.72
CA PHE A 572 -10.79 19.29 4.54
C PHE A 572 -10.69 18.77 3.09
N ALA A 573 -11.81 18.36 2.50
CA ALA A 573 -11.87 17.93 1.10
C ALA A 573 -11.45 19.06 0.11
N GLU A 574 -11.67 20.32 0.48
CA GLU A 574 -11.26 21.52 -0.27
C GLU A 574 -9.82 22.00 0.03
N GLY A 575 -9.05 21.25 0.83
CA GLY A 575 -7.64 21.53 1.10
C GLY A 575 -7.36 22.25 2.43
N GLN A 576 -8.32 22.33 3.35
CA GLN A 576 -8.08 22.79 4.72
C GLN A 576 -7.42 21.71 5.59
N ALA A 577 -6.91 22.10 6.76
CA ALA A 577 -6.16 21.21 7.65
C ALA A 577 -6.98 19.99 8.10
N VAL A 578 -6.30 18.85 8.34
CA VAL A 578 -6.88 17.59 8.87
C VAL A 578 -7.65 17.80 10.18
N SER A 579 -7.34 18.85 10.95
CA SER A 579 -8.13 19.22 12.13
C SER A 579 -9.61 19.43 11.79
N HIS A 580 -9.95 19.86 10.57
CA HIS A 580 -11.33 20.02 10.10
C HIS A 580 -12.02 18.69 9.80
N LEU A 581 -11.29 17.65 9.36
CA LEU A 581 -11.82 16.29 9.25
C LEU A 581 -12.09 15.72 10.64
N MET A 582 -11.15 15.87 11.58
CA MET A 582 -11.26 15.30 12.93
C MET A 582 -12.29 16.04 13.78
N SER A 583 -12.27 17.38 13.82
CA SER A 583 -13.24 18.18 14.57
C SER A 583 -14.61 18.12 13.92
N GLY A 584 -14.68 18.21 12.59
CA GLY A 584 -15.92 18.15 11.84
C GLY A 584 -16.57 16.77 11.90
N GLY A 585 -15.77 15.72 11.77
CA GLY A 585 -16.21 14.33 11.87
C GLY A 585 -16.69 13.99 13.28
N SER A 586 -15.94 14.36 14.32
CA SER A 586 -16.37 14.19 15.72
C SER A 586 -17.66 14.95 16.02
N GLN A 587 -17.75 16.22 15.60
CA GLN A 587 -18.94 17.04 15.76
C GLN A 587 -20.15 16.47 15.01
N ALA A 588 -19.94 15.92 13.81
CA ALA A 588 -21.01 15.30 13.02
C ALA A 588 -21.45 13.96 13.61
N ARG A 589 -20.53 13.13 14.12
CA ARG A 589 -20.84 11.87 14.82
C ARG A 589 -21.69 12.12 16.06
N GLU A 590 -21.22 12.99 16.97
CA GLU A 590 -21.93 13.33 18.20
C GLU A 590 -23.32 13.92 17.89
N ALA A 591 -23.43 14.75 16.85
CA ALA A 591 -24.70 15.32 16.44
C ALA A 591 -25.65 14.26 15.83
N ALA A 592 -25.15 13.30 15.05
CA ALA A 592 -25.93 12.23 14.45
C ALA A 592 -26.52 11.29 15.50
N GLU A 593 -25.69 10.84 16.46
CA GLU A 593 -26.11 9.99 17.58
C GLU A 593 -27.21 10.67 18.41
N ASN A 594 -27.01 11.95 18.73
CA ASN A 594 -27.99 12.75 19.46
C ASN A 594 -29.31 12.91 18.68
N MET A 595 -29.25 13.05 17.35
CA MET A 595 -30.44 13.13 16.50
C MET A 595 -31.23 11.82 16.49
N VAL A 596 -30.56 10.66 16.45
CA VAL A 596 -31.20 9.35 16.51
C VAL A 596 -31.89 9.13 17.85
N LEU A 597 -31.20 9.49 18.95
CA LEU A 597 -31.76 9.41 20.30
C LEU A 597 -32.97 10.34 20.48
N MET A 598 -32.90 11.58 20.00
CA MET A 598 -34.01 12.53 20.11
C MET A 598 -35.19 12.14 19.21
N LYS A 599 -34.94 11.51 18.05
CA LYS A 599 -36.01 10.95 17.21
C LYS A 599 -36.86 9.95 18.01
N GLN A 600 -36.22 9.00 18.68
CA GLN A 600 -36.93 7.98 19.46
C GLN A 600 -37.83 8.62 20.53
N LYS A 601 -37.31 9.64 21.24
CA LYS A 601 -38.07 10.38 22.25
C LYS A 601 -39.22 11.21 21.68
N ILE A 602 -39.04 11.79 20.48
CA ILE A 602 -40.11 12.51 19.78
C ILE A 602 -41.20 11.53 19.34
N ASP A 603 -40.82 10.37 18.79
CA ASP A 603 -41.77 9.34 18.35
C ASP A 603 -42.57 8.78 19.54
N GLU A 604 -41.93 8.53 20.69
CA GLU A 604 -42.57 8.13 21.95
C GLU A 604 -43.55 9.20 22.47
N ALA A 605 -43.14 10.47 22.45
CA ALA A 605 -43.97 11.59 22.90
C ALA A 605 -45.15 11.92 21.96
N LEU A 606 -45.12 11.44 20.72
CA LEU A 606 -46.22 11.57 19.75
C LEU A 606 -47.15 10.35 19.74
N ALA A 607 -46.70 9.21 20.26
CA ALA A 607 -47.47 7.97 20.36
C ALA A 607 -48.30 7.88 21.65
N GLY A 608 -47.90 8.60 22.71
CA GLY A 608 -48.68 8.82 23.94
C GLY A 608 -49.59 10.02 23.86
#